data_AF-A0AAV2BIF8-F1
#
_entry.id   AF-A0AAV2BIF8-F1
#
_cell.length_a   1.000
_cell.length_b   1.000
_cell.length_c   1.000
_cell.angle_alpha   90.00
_cell.angle_beta   90.00
_cell.angle_gamma   90.00
#
_symmetry.space_group_name_H-M   'P 1'
#
loop_
_entity.id
_entity.type
_entity.pdbx_description
1 polymer ?
#
loop_
_entity_poly.entity_id
_entity_poly.type
_entity_poly.pdbx_seq_one_letter_code
_entity_poly.pdbx_strand_id
1 'polypeptide(L)'
;MIRKLSYIFVFFLWTLSLVSGLTREIVTNMPCFTYQFRCNTGKCVKLNYRCDGDKDCGRSDVSDEEYCGRALYTLNRFERFQLVRNKAAAWIIGQTKLKSELRSWGYNPVRVAVALYTHNETYFYHGNSTGDTISSELQIHILSKLAHQPVYEIDVTELASFVNALSAVCIEPRQFYGVDLVAALRTRVDAKQEVHPLPLIALCNSKVPITPTDVQKLIEIFNSNSRALWTARKIEEAWIGEKRQVQYSLWLGTSKYLKTTINLNAPVNEKFYSIMKVAAQVDERFRFDVSMRDGKPYVYSISRVEDDPETGNLWYLYKLKDATTTELINLSPIDYMPANGDHLIYWFREVPSYI
;
A
#
# COMPACT_ATOMS: atom_id res chain seq x y z
N MET A 1 24.33 51.32 59.36
CA MET A 1 23.37 50.19 59.35
C MET A 1 22.09 50.70 58.68
N ILE A 2 21.53 50.23 57.57
CA ILE A 2 21.64 49.01 56.75
C ILE A 2 21.48 49.51 55.29
N ARG A 3 22.56 49.51 54.50
CA ARG A 3 22.53 49.82 53.06
C ARG A 3 23.69 49.11 52.35
N LYS A 4 23.90 47.82 52.63
CA LYS A 4 24.88 46.94 51.97
C LYS A 4 24.49 45.45 52.11
N LEU A 5 23.30 45.07 51.67
CA LEU A 5 22.83 43.67 51.77
C LEU A 5 21.98 43.18 50.60
N SER A 6 22.17 43.74 49.40
CA SER A 6 21.39 43.35 48.21
C SER A 6 22.20 43.01 46.96
N TYR A 7 23.52 43.26 46.94
CA TYR A 7 24.36 42.97 45.76
C TYR A 7 25.24 41.73 45.87
N ILE A 8 25.43 41.15 47.06
CA ILE A 8 26.26 39.95 47.25
C ILE A 8 25.45 38.66 47.04
N PHE A 9 24.13 38.69 47.20
CA PHE A 9 23.27 37.50 47.03
C PHE A 9 22.89 37.22 45.57
N VAL A 10 22.92 38.23 44.70
CA VAL A 10 22.64 38.06 43.26
C VAL A 10 23.87 37.56 42.49
N PHE A 11 25.09 37.86 42.97
CA PHE A 11 26.32 37.40 42.31
C PHE A 11 26.68 35.94 42.63
N PHE A 12 26.20 35.39 43.76
CA PHE A 12 26.46 34.00 44.15
C PHE A 12 25.51 32.98 43.48
N LEU A 13 24.40 33.43 42.90
CA LEU A 13 23.46 32.58 42.14
C LEU A 13 23.70 32.60 40.63
N TRP A 14 24.60 33.46 40.13
CA TRP A 14 25.01 33.47 38.71
C TRP A 14 26.35 32.78 38.44
N THR A 15 27.12 32.41 39.47
CA THR A 15 28.39 31.67 39.32
C THR A 15 28.28 30.18 39.63
N LEU A 16 27.13 29.70 40.14
CA LEU A 16 26.88 28.30 40.49
C LEU A 16 25.92 27.55 39.53
N SER A 17 25.77 28.02 38.29
CA SER A 17 25.21 27.22 37.17
C SER A 17 26.14 27.15 35.95
N LEU A 18 27.41 27.55 36.12
CA LEU A 18 28.46 27.43 35.09
C LEU A 18 29.41 26.24 35.33
N VAL A 19 29.08 25.35 36.27
CA VAL A 19 29.79 24.08 36.48
C VAL A 19 28.78 22.94 36.60
N SER A 20 28.07 22.66 35.51
CA SER A 20 27.37 21.39 35.33
C SER A 20 27.61 20.89 33.91
N GLY A 21 28.46 19.87 33.80
CA GLY A 21 28.40 18.95 32.67
C GLY A 21 29.46 19.14 31.58
N LEU A 22 30.75 19.21 31.94
CA LEU A 22 31.79 18.57 31.11
C LEU A 22 31.61 17.05 31.24
N THR A 23 30.54 16.51 30.64
CA THR A 23 30.57 15.10 30.23
C THR A 23 31.33 15.10 28.92
N ARG A 24 32.65 14.89 29.00
CA ARG A 24 33.36 14.27 27.88
C ARG A 24 32.63 12.95 27.66
N GLU A 25 31.96 12.81 26.51
CA GLU A 25 31.61 11.49 25.99
C GLU A 25 32.91 10.70 25.96
N ILE A 26 33.05 9.77 26.90
CA ILE A 26 33.99 8.67 26.74
C ILE A 26 33.42 7.92 25.55
N VAL A 27 34.00 8.14 24.36
CA VAL A 27 33.79 7.25 23.22
C VAL A 27 34.41 5.92 23.62
N THR A 28 33.62 5.11 24.33
CA THR A 28 33.92 3.72 24.54
C THR A 28 33.81 3.10 23.17
N ASN A 29 34.96 2.77 22.58
CA ASN A 29 35.04 1.99 21.36
C ASN A 29 34.69 0.52 21.68
N MET A 30 33.52 0.30 22.29
CA MET A 30 32.97 -1.01 22.54
C MET A 30 32.25 -1.43 21.26
N PRO A 31 32.62 -2.57 20.65
CA PRO A 31 31.92 -3.04 19.47
C PRO A 31 30.45 -3.28 19.82
N CYS A 32 29.53 -2.78 18.99
CA CYS A 32 28.10 -3.00 19.17
C CYS A 32 27.81 -4.51 19.21
N PHE A 33 26.79 -4.91 19.96
CA PHE A 33 26.35 -6.30 19.95
C PHE A 33 25.83 -6.72 18.57
N THR A 34 25.81 -8.02 18.27
CA THR A 34 25.40 -8.56 16.96
C THR A 34 23.97 -8.19 16.54
N TYR A 35 23.12 -7.79 17.48
CA TYR A 35 21.73 -7.35 17.26
C TYR A 35 21.57 -5.82 17.30
N GLN A 36 22.66 -5.07 17.20
CA GLN A 36 22.69 -3.62 17.20
C GLN A 36 23.41 -3.08 15.95
N PHE A 37 22.95 -1.94 15.46
CA PHE A 37 23.59 -1.20 14.38
C PHE A 37 24.47 -0.09 14.96
N ARG A 38 25.69 0.07 14.42
CA ARG A 38 26.63 1.11 14.83
C ARG A 38 26.49 2.32 13.93
N CYS A 39 26.03 3.43 14.51
CA CYS A 39 25.97 4.73 13.85
C CYS A 39 27.37 5.26 13.54
N ASN A 40 27.48 6.23 12.62
CA ASN A 40 28.75 6.88 12.28
C ASN A 40 29.36 7.64 13.46
N THR A 41 28.50 8.17 14.33
CA THR A 41 28.86 8.78 15.63
C THR A 41 29.40 7.77 16.65
N GLY A 42 29.28 6.46 16.38
CA GLY A 42 29.68 5.39 17.28
C GLY A 42 28.59 4.92 18.25
N LYS A 43 27.42 5.58 18.25
CA LYS A 43 26.24 5.15 19.01
C LYS A 43 25.73 3.79 18.48
N CYS A 44 25.32 2.89 19.37
CA CYS A 44 24.68 1.62 18.99
C CYS A 44 23.16 1.76 19.14
N VAL A 45 22.41 1.52 18.05
CA VAL A 45 20.94 1.46 18.04
C VAL A 45 20.48 0.02 17.80
N LYS A 46 19.21 -0.31 18.05
CA LYS A 46 18.71 -1.67 17.77
C LYS A 46 18.73 -1.91 16.26
N LEU A 47 19.02 -3.14 15.82
CA LEU A 47 19.06 -3.45 14.38
C LEU A 47 17.73 -3.19 13.67
N ASN A 48 16.60 -3.26 14.39
CA ASN A 48 15.27 -2.95 13.85
C ASN A 48 15.02 -1.43 13.67
N TYR A 49 15.85 -0.57 14.25
CA TYR A 49 15.82 0.89 14.09
C TYR A 49 16.69 1.37 12.93
N ARG A 50 16.91 0.48 11.96
CA ARG A 50 17.64 0.78 10.75
C ARG A 50 16.64 0.71 9.62
N CYS A 51 16.43 1.81 8.90
CA CYS A 51 15.47 1.93 7.82
C CYS A 51 14.02 1.79 8.28
N ASP A 52 13.69 2.29 9.47
CA ASP A 52 12.31 2.34 9.98
C ASP A 52 11.67 3.73 9.82
N GLY A 53 12.42 4.71 9.30
CA GLY A 53 11.94 6.04 8.98
C GLY A 53 12.19 7.08 10.07
N ASP A 54 12.70 6.67 11.24
CA ASP A 54 13.06 7.56 12.35
C ASP A 54 14.59 7.74 12.44
N LYS A 55 15.04 8.89 12.95
CA LYS A 55 16.48 9.20 13.10
C LYS A 55 16.97 8.80 14.49
N ASP A 56 17.10 7.50 14.71
CA ASP A 56 17.57 6.89 15.95
C ASP A 56 19.06 7.11 16.23
N CYS A 57 19.88 7.25 15.19
CA CYS A 57 21.30 7.61 15.31
C CYS A 57 21.50 9.05 15.85
N GLY A 58 20.48 9.90 15.76
CA GLY A 58 20.43 11.23 16.35
C GLY A 58 20.21 12.34 15.33
N ARG A 59 20.10 13.60 15.78
CA ARG A 59 19.78 14.72 14.89
C ARG A 59 20.86 15.02 13.85
N SER A 60 22.12 14.72 14.16
CA SER A 60 23.29 14.96 13.32
C SER A 60 23.81 13.73 12.58
N ASP A 61 23.20 12.56 12.78
CA ASP A 61 23.63 11.29 12.20
C ASP A 61 22.40 10.53 11.71
N VAL A 62 22.33 10.34 10.39
CA VAL A 62 21.23 9.64 9.70
C VAL A 62 21.70 8.30 9.13
N SER A 63 22.80 7.74 9.64
CA SER A 63 23.42 6.52 9.12
C SER A 63 22.56 5.25 9.26
N ASP A 64 21.63 5.25 10.21
CA ASP A 64 20.55 4.28 10.35
C ASP A 64 19.55 4.34 9.19
N GLU A 65 19.30 5.53 8.65
CA GLU A 65 18.39 5.78 7.53
C GLU A 65 19.11 5.87 6.17
N GLU A 66 20.44 5.83 6.17
CA GLU A 66 21.25 5.81 4.96
C GLU A 66 21.36 4.40 4.36
N TYR A 67 21.41 4.35 3.03
CA TYR A 67 21.50 3.10 2.25
C TYR A 67 20.34 2.11 2.47
N CYS A 68 19.19 2.60 2.94
CA CYS A 68 17.95 1.86 3.07
C CYS A 68 17.31 1.41 1.75
N GLY A 69 17.89 1.85 0.63
CA GLY A 69 17.46 1.56 -0.74
C GLY A 69 18.55 1.07 -1.69
N ARG A 70 19.55 0.27 -1.27
CA ARG A 70 20.45 -0.40 -2.24
C ARG A 70 20.36 -1.93 -2.28
N ALA A 71 19.84 -2.58 -1.25
CA ALA A 71 19.73 -4.04 -1.24
C ALA A 71 18.64 -4.58 -2.20
N LEU A 72 17.71 -3.75 -2.68
CA LEU A 72 16.66 -4.18 -3.62
C LEU A 72 17.08 -4.06 -5.10
N TYR A 73 18.13 -3.30 -5.42
CA TYR A 73 18.51 -3.02 -6.82
C TYR A 73 19.53 -3.99 -7.40
N THR A 74 20.25 -4.75 -6.57
CA THR A 74 21.10 -5.87 -6.99
C THR A 74 20.35 -7.19 -7.11
N LEU A 75 19.17 -7.27 -6.49
CA LEU A 75 18.30 -8.44 -6.50
C LEU A 75 17.45 -8.48 -7.76
N ASN A 76 17.32 -9.67 -8.34
CA ASN A 76 16.38 -9.88 -9.42
C ASN A 76 14.92 -9.73 -8.92
N ARG A 77 13.96 -9.63 -9.84
CA ARG A 77 12.54 -9.42 -9.50
C ARG A 77 12.01 -10.47 -8.51
N PHE A 78 12.42 -11.73 -8.65
CA PHE A 78 11.98 -12.81 -7.78
C PHE A 78 12.53 -12.65 -6.35
N GLU A 79 13.83 -12.38 -6.22
CA GLU A 79 14.49 -12.17 -4.93
C GLU A 79 13.92 -10.95 -4.18
N ARG A 80 13.65 -9.85 -4.89
CA ARG A 80 12.95 -8.69 -4.31
C ARG A 80 11.58 -9.06 -3.76
N PHE A 81 10.81 -9.83 -4.53
CA PHE A 81 9.47 -10.25 -4.12
C PHE A 81 9.51 -11.13 -2.87
N GLN A 82 10.44 -12.08 -2.81
CA GLN A 82 10.62 -12.92 -1.61
C GLN A 82 11.06 -12.11 -0.39
N LEU A 83 11.99 -11.15 -0.57
CA LEU A 83 12.44 -10.29 0.54
C LEU A 83 11.28 -9.49 1.14
N VAL A 84 10.43 -8.89 0.29
CA VAL A 84 9.25 -8.13 0.73
C VAL A 84 8.26 -9.04 1.45
N ARG A 85 8.00 -10.25 0.92
CA ARG A 85 7.13 -11.24 1.57
C ARG A 85 7.66 -11.67 2.94
N ASN A 86 8.94 -11.98 3.05
CA ASN A 86 9.59 -12.38 4.30
C ASN A 86 9.51 -11.25 5.35
N LYS A 87 9.78 -10.00 4.94
CA LYS A 87 9.65 -8.83 5.81
C LYS A 87 8.21 -8.63 6.30
N ALA A 88 7.23 -8.77 5.41
CA ALA A 88 5.82 -8.65 5.75
C ALA A 88 5.39 -9.74 6.76
N ALA A 89 5.80 -10.99 6.55
CA ALA A 89 5.49 -12.07 7.48
C ALA A 89 6.17 -11.87 8.85
N ALA A 90 7.43 -11.45 8.86
CA ALA A 90 8.14 -11.12 10.09
C ALA A 90 7.45 -9.96 10.84
N TRP A 91 6.95 -8.96 10.12
CA TRP A 91 6.18 -7.86 10.70
C TRP A 91 4.87 -8.36 11.33
N ILE A 92 4.10 -9.21 10.64
CA ILE A 92 2.85 -9.82 11.17
C ILE A 92 3.14 -10.61 12.46
N ILE A 93 4.17 -11.46 12.44
CA ILE A 93 4.58 -12.24 13.62
C ILE A 93 5.05 -11.32 14.75
N GLY A 94 5.78 -10.26 14.42
CA GLY A 94 6.27 -9.27 15.37
C GLY A 94 5.16 -8.55 16.16
N GLN A 95 3.98 -8.37 15.58
CA GLN A 95 2.83 -7.73 16.25
C GLN A 95 2.41 -8.48 17.52
N THR A 96 2.60 -9.80 17.60
CA THR A 96 2.25 -10.62 18.77
C THR A 96 3.17 -10.41 19.96
N LYS A 97 4.44 -10.07 19.71
CA LYS A 97 5.48 -9.90 20.74
C LYS A 97 5.42 -8.52 21.39
N LEU A 98 4.70 -7.57 20.78
CA LEU A 98 4.59 -6.18 21.22
C LEU A 98 3.42 -5.93 22.17
N LYS A 99 2.45 -6.85 22.27
CA LYS A 99 1.31 -6.77 23.22
C LYS A 99 1.60 -7.66 24.43
N SER A 100 1.84 -7.05 25.59
CA SER A 100 2.24 -7.73 26.83
C SER A 100 1.17 -8.70 27.38
N GLU A 101 1.67 -9.75 28.07
CA GLU A 101 1.00 -10.81 28.85
C GLU A 101 -0.06 -11.69 28.16
N LEU A 102 -0.99 -11.14 27.37
CA LEU A 102 -1.84 -11.93 26.48
C LEU A 102 -1.31 -11.83 25.04
N ARG A 103 -0.57 -12.85 24.61
CA ARG A 103 -0.12 -13.04 23.22
C ARG A 103 -1.33 -13.20 22.29
N SER A 104 -1.98 -12.10 21.92
CA SER A 104 -3.13 -12.09 21.01
C SER A 104 -2.72 -11.60 19.62
N TRP A 105 -3.14 -12.31 18.57
CA TRP A 105 -2.92 -11.93 17.17
C TRP A 105 -3.79 -10.73 16.71
N GLY A 106 -4.49 -10.07 17.63
CA GLY A 106 -5.24 -8.84 17.38
C GLY A 106 -6.60 -9.08 16.70
N TYR A 107 -7.17 -8.03 16.10
CA TYR A 107 -8.58 -7.96 15.72
C TYR A 107 -9.01 -8.83 14.52
N ASN A 108 -8.11 -9.60 13.89
CA ASN A 108 -8.51 -10.42 12.73
C ASN A 108 -7.63 -11.67 12.51
N PRO A 109 -7.78 -12.72 13.34
CA PRO A 109 -7.06 -13.99 13.18
C PRO A 109 -7.35 -14.67 11.83
N VAL A 110 -8.52 -14.41 11.24
CA VAL A 110 -8.95 -14.94 9.92
C VAL A 110 -7.98 -14.48 8.81
N ARG A 111 -7.68 -13.18 8.75
CA ARG A 111 -6.75 -12.63 7.75
C ARG A 111 -5.30 -13.04 8.02
N VAL A 112 -4.89 -13.08 9.28
CA VAL A 112 -3.55 -13.48 9.69
C VAL A 112 -3.26 -14.92 9.27
N ALA A 113 -4.20 -15.83 9.52
CA ALA A 113 -4.10 -17.23 9.13
C ALA A 113 -3.84 -17.40 7.62
N VAL A 114 -4.69 -16.80 6.79
CA VAL A 114 -4.56 -16.88 5.33
C VAL A 114 -3.28 -16.19 4.85
N ALA A 115 -2.90 -15.04 5.41
CA ALA A 115 -1.70 -14.32 5.02
C ALA A 115 -0.41 -15.13 5.32
N LEU A 116 -0.33 -15.79 6.48
CA LEU A 116 0.83 -16.60 6.83
C LEU A 116 0.86 -17.92 6.04
N TYR A 117 -0.29 -18.55 5.80
CA TYR A 117 -0.36 -19.75 4.96
C TYR A 117 0.08 -19.45 3.52
N THR A 118 -0.44 -18.36 2.94
CA THR A 118 -0.04 -17.92 1.59
C THR A 118 1.40 -17.43 1.54
N HIS A 119 2.02 -17.06 2.67
CA HIS A 119 3.45 -16.81 2.75
C HIS A 119 4.24 -18.13 2.71
N ASN A 120 3.94 -19.03 3.64
CA ASN A 120 4.57 -20.33 3.80
C ASN A 120 3.63 -21.31 4.52
N GLU A 121 3.21 -22.37 3.85
CA GLU A 121 2.30 -23.36 4.43
C GLU A 121 2.86 -24.07 5.68
N THR A 122 4.20 -24.11 5.84
CA THR A 122 4.83 -24.77 6.99
C THR A 122 4.55 -24.09 8.33
N TYR A 123 3.95 -22.88 8.34
CA TYR A 123 3.48 -22.26 9.58
C TYR A 123 2.44 -23.10 10.31
N PHE A 124 1.64 -23.87 9.58
CA PHE A 124 0.53 -24.66 10.13
C PHE A 124 0.80 -26.17 10.11
N TYR A 125 2.07 -26.57 9.93
CA TYR A 125 2.50 -27.95 10.16
C TYR A 125 2.65 -28.23 11.65
N HIS A 126 2.43 -29.49 12.04
CA HIS A 126 2.49 -29.92 13.42
C HIS A 126 3.83 -29.54 14.09
N GLY A 127 3.75 -29.00 15.30
CA GLY A 127 4.91 -28.60 16.11
C GLY A 127 5.33 -27.14 15.95
N ASN A 128 4.64 -26.36 15.12
CA ASN A 128 4.87 -24.92 15.03
C ASN A 128 3.96 -24.15 16.01
N SER A 129 4.54 -23.76 17.15
CA SER A 129 3.82 -23.03 18.20
C SER A 129 3.15 -21.73 17.74
N THR A 130 3.69 -21.08 16.70
CA THR A 130 3.10 -19.86 16.12
C THR A 130 1.79 -20.20 15.42
N GLY A 131 1.81 -21.23 14.56
CA GLY A 131 0.62 -21.74 13.87
C GLY A 131 -0.42 -22.25 14.86
N ASP A 132 -0.03 -23.05 15.84
CA ASP A 132 -0.93 -23.62 16.85
C ASP A 132 -1.68 -22.52 17.63
N THR A 133 -1.00 -21.42 17.96
CA THR A 133 -1.62 -20.26 18.63
C THR A 133 -2.64 -19.57 17.73
N ILE A 134 -2.30 -19.34 16.46
CA ILE A 134 -3.20 -18.72 15.47
C ILE A 134 -4.44 -19.60 15.25
N SER A 135 -4.24 -20.90 15.07
CA SER A 135 -5.31 -21.88 14.88
C SER A 135 -6.27 -21.91 16.06
N SER A 136 -5.74 -21.81 17.29
CA SER A 136 -6.55 -21.77 18.51
C SER A 136 -7.36 -20.47 18.62
N GLU A 137 -6.72 -19.32 18.38
CA GLU A 137 -7.42 -18.02 18.39
C GLU A 137 -8.49 -17.91 17.30
N LEU A 138 -8.20 -18.43 16.10
CA LEU A 138 -9.15 -18.48 15.00
C LEU A 138 -10.40 -19.27 15.39
N GLN A 139 -10.23 -20.46 15.97
CA GLN A 139 -11.34 -21.29 16.44
C GLN A 139 -12.18 -20.56 17.50
N ILE A 140 -11.54 -19.94 18.49
CA ILE A 140 -12.23 -19.17 19.53
C ILE A 140 -13.00 -17.99 18.93
N HIS A 141 -12.39 -17.29 17.97
CA HIS A 141 -13.02 -16.17 17.28
C HIS A 141 -14.30 -16.60 16.56
N ILE A 142 -14.23 -17.68 15.78
CA ILE A 142 -15.39 -18.21 15.03
C ILE A 142 -16.44 -18.75 16.02
N LEU A 143 -16.05 -19.52 17.02
CA LEU A 143 -16.97 -20.04 18.04
C LEU A 143 -17.69 -18.92 18.79
N SER A 144 -16.98 -17.86 19.18
CA SER A 144 -17.57 -16.69 19.80
C SER A 144 -18.61 -16.05 18.90
N LYS A 145 -18.32 -15.89 17.61
CA LYS A 145 -19.29 -15.38 16.62
C LYS A 145 -20.52 -16.27 16.51
N LEU A 146 -20.33 -17.59 16.40
CA LEU A 146 -21.43 -18.57 16.31
C LEU A 146 -22.28 -18.64 17.58
N ALA A 147 -21.69 -18.34 18.74
CA ALA A 147 -22.41 -18.31 20.01
C ALA A 147 -23.33 -17.09 20.13
N HIS A 148 -22.94 -15.94 19.57
CA HIS A 148 -23.73 -14.71 19.61
C HIS A 148 -24.72 -14.60 18.45
N GLN A 149 -24.41 -15.21 17.32
CA GLN A 149 -25.18 -15.09 16.10
C GLN A 149 -25.33 -16.46 15.45
N PRO A 150 -26.57 -16.89 15.13
CA PRO A 150 -26.76 -18.14 14.46
C PRO A 150 -26.10 -18.09 13.07
N VAL A 151 -25.55 -19.23 12.64
CA VAL A 151 -24.78 -19.37 11.39
C VAL A 151 -25.52 -18.78 10.19
N TYR A 152 -26.85 -18.82 10.20
CA TYR A 152 -27.64 -18.37 9.08
C TYR A 152 -27.73 -16.85 8.90
N GLU A 153 -27.44 -16.07 9.94
CA GLU A 153 -27.46 -14.61 9.88
C GLU A 153 -26.10 -14.01 9.51
N ILE A 154 -25.03 -14.82 9.54
CA ILE A 154 -23.68 -14.38 9.20
C ILE A 154 -23.60 -14.03 7.72
N ASP A 155 -22.93 -12.91 7.41
CA ASP A 155 -22.76 -12.47 6.02
C ASP A 155 -22.01 -13.53 5.19
N VAL A 156 -22.39 -13.66 3.93
CA VAL A 156 -21.87 -14.68 3.01
C VAL A 156 -20.35 -14.51 2.80
N THR A 157 -19.85 -13.28 2.78
CA THR A 157 -18.41 -13.02 2.60
C THR A 157 -17.62 -13.25 3.89
N GLU A 158 -18.20 -12.96 5.04
CA GLU A 158 -17.62 -13.26 6.35
C GLU A 158 -17.54 -14.78 6.56
N LEU A 159 -18.63 -15.51 6.30
CA LEU A 159 -18.68 -16.97 6.35
C LEU A 159 -17.68 -17.61 5.39
N ALA A 160 -17.55 -17.10 4.17
CA ALA A 160 -16.53 -17.54 3.22
C ALA A 160 -15.10 -17.29 3.71
N SER A 161 -14.87 -16.20 4.44
CA SER A 161 -13.57 -15.90 5.05
C SER A 161 -13.24 -16.91 6.15
N PHE A 162 -14.22 -17.32 6.97
CA PHE A 162 -14.03 -18.37 7.98
C PHE A 162 -13.69 -19.71 7.33
N VAL A 163 -14.43 -20.12 6.30
CA VAL A 163 -14.17 -21.37 5.56
C VAL A 163 -12.74 -21.37 5.01
N ASN A 164 -12.33 -20.31 4.31
CA ASN A 164 -10.97 -20.21 3.77
C ASN A 164 -9.89 -20.22 4.85
N ALA A 165 -10.10 -19.50 5.96
CA ALA A 165 -9.13 -19.46 7.05
C ALA A 165 -8.99 -20.80 7.75
N LEU A 166 -10.09 -21.53 7.98
CA LEU A 166 -10.07 -22.87 8.54
C LEU A 166 -9.31 -23.84 7.62
N SER A 167 -9.58 -23.80 6.31
CA SER A 167 -8.83 -24.59 5.33
C SER A 167 -7.34 -24.25 5.32
N ALA A 168 -6.97 -22.97 5.46
CA ALA A 168 -5.58 -22.52 5.49
C ALA A 168 -4.82 -23.03 6.73
N VAL A 169 -5.50 -23.20 7.87
CA VAL A 169 -4.90 -23.75 9.10
C VAL A 169 -5.11 -25.26 9.25
N CYS A 170 -5.49 -25.95 8.18
CA CYS A 170 -5.72 -27.39 8.16
C CYS A 170 -6.83 -27.89 9.12
N ILE A 171 -7.86 -27.07 9.37
CA ILE A 171 -9.06 -27.44 10.14
C ILE A 171 -10.23 -27.66 9.18
N GLU A 172 -10.97 -28.76 9.34
CA GLU A 172 -12.08 -29.12 8.47
C GLU A 172 -13.33 -28.24 8.73
N PRO A 173 -13.72 -27.36 7.78
CA PRO A 173 -14.88 -26.47 7.97
C PRO A 173 -16.24 -27.18 7.88
N ARG A 174 -16.33 -28.40 7.31
CA ARG A 174 -17.60 -29.16 7.23
C ARG A 174 -18.05 -29.74 8.56
N GLN A 175 -17.14 -29.88 9.52
CA GLN A 175 -17.40 -30.47 10.83
C GLN A 175 -16.88 -29.55 11.94
N PHE A 176 -17.05 -28.25 11.76
CA PHE A 176 -16.58 -27.27 12.73
C PHE A 176 -17.49 -27.27 13.97
N TYR A 177 -17.10 -28.02 15.00
CA TYR A 177 -17.84 -28.16 16.27
C TYR A 177 -19.33 -28.52 16.08
N GLY A 178 -19.62 -29.41 15.12
CA GLY A 178 -20.98 -29.85 14.81
C GLY A 178 -21.74 -28.95 13.83
N VAL A 179 -21.09 -27.90 13.29
CA VAL A 179 -21.65 -27.02 12.27
C VAL A 179 -20.95 -27.25 10.93
N ASP A 180 -21.72 -27.46 9.87
CA ASP A 180 -21.21 -27.49 8.49
C ASP A 180 -21.23 -26.07 7.89
N LEU A 181 -20.11 -25.37 8.01
CA LEU A 181 -19.95 -24.01 7.49
C LEU A 181 -19.94 -23.99 5.95
N VAL A 182 -19.52 -25.08 5.31
CA VAL A 182 -19.43 -25.19 3.85
C VAL A 182 -20.82 -25.37 3.25
N ALA A 183 -21.65 -26.24 3.83
CA ALA A 183 -23.05 -26.40 3.43
C ALA A 183 -23.83 -25.10 3.67
N ALA A 184 -23.64 -24.46 4.83
CA ALA A 184 -24.25 -23.17 5.13
C ALA A 184 -23.86 -22.08 4.11
N LEU A 185 -22.60 -22.09 3.64
CA LEU A 185 -22.13 -21.18 2.60
C LEU A 185 -22.76 -21.50 1.24
N ARG A 186 -22.79 -22.78 0.84
CA ARG A 186 -23.35 -23.21 -0.45
C ARG A 186 -24.80 -22.77 -0.61
N THR A 187 -25.63 -23.04 0.39
CA THR A 187 -27.04 -22.65 0.39
C THR A 187 -27.23 -21.15 0.19
N ARG A 188 -26.33 -20.32 0.74
CA ARG A 188 -26.38 -18.84 0.58
C ARG A 188 -25.93 -18.38 -0.79
N VAL A 189 -24.91 -19.01 -1.35
CA VAL A 189 -24.45 -18.72 -2.71
C VAL A 189 -25.54 -19.07 -3.73
N ASP A 190 -26.26 -20.17 -3.51
CA ASP A 190 -27.38 -20.56 -4.36
C ASP A 190 -28.56 -19.59 -4.24
N ALA A 191 -28.87 -19.13 -3.02
CA ALA A 191 -29.97 -18.21 -2.76
C ALA A 191 -29.74 -16.76 -3.23
N LYS A 192 -28.48 -16.32 -3.37
CA LYS A 192 -28.14 -14.96 -3.83
C LYS A 192 -27.91 -14.89 -5.33
N GLN A 193 -28.50 -13.89 -5.98
CA GLN A 193 -28.31 -13.62 -7.40
C GLN A 193 -26.92 -13.03 -7.71
N GLU A 194 -26.45 -12.10 -6.88
CA GLU A 194 -25.10 -11.54 -6.94
C GLU A 194 -24.28 -11.96 -5.72
N VAL A 195 -23.07 -12.44 -5.96
CA VAL A 195 -22.18 -12.95 -4.92
C VAL A 195 -20.77 -12.46 -5.18
N HIS A 196 -20.13 -11.87 -4.18
CA HIS A 196 -18.70 -11.55 -4.25
C HIS A 196 -17.88 -12.79 -4.69
N PRO A 197 -16.76 -12.67 -5.42
CA PRO A 197 -16.00 -13.84 -5.87
C PRO A 197 -15.46 -14.73 -4.74
N LEU A 198 -15.24 -14.15 -3.56
CA LEU A 198 -14.67 -14.83 -2.39
C LEU A 198 -15.45 -16.09 -1.94
N PRO A 199 -16.79 -16.05 -1.73
CA PRO A 199 -17.61 -17.23 -1.51
C PRO A 199 -17.40 -18.39 -2.49
N LEU A 200 -17.30 -18.10 -3.79
CA LEU A 200 -17.08 -19.13 -4.82
C LEU A 200 -15.69 -19.74 -4.73
N ILE A 201 -14.68 -18.91 -4.44
CA ILE A 201 -13.31 -19.38 -4.17
C ILE A 201 -13.28 -20.29 -2.93
N ALA A 202 -13.98 -19.91 -1.86
CA ALA A 202 -14.05 -20.71 -0.63
C ALA A 202 -14.70 -22.08 -0.86
N LEU A 203 -15.78 -22.13 -1.65
CA LEU A 203 -16.43 -23.38 -2.05
C LEU A 203 -15.50 -24.25 -2.90
N CYS A 204 -14.81 -23.66 -3.88
CA CYS A 204 -13.83 -24.36 -4.72
C CYS A 204 -12.69 -24.97 -3.88
N ASN A 205 -12.09 -24.18 -2.99
CA ASN A 205 -11.04 -24.63 -2.06
C ASN A 205 -11.54 -25.76 -1.14
N SER A 206 -12.82 -25.74 -0.78
CA SER A 206 -13.49 -26.79 0.01
C SER A 206 -13.91 -28.02 -0.81
N LYS A 207 -13.46 -28.12 -2.08
CA LYS A 207 -13.79 -29.20 -3.02
C LYS A 207 -15.29 -29.35 -3.29
N VAL A 208 -16.06 -28.27 -3.15
CA VAL A 208 -17.46 -28.24 -3.58
C VAL A 208 -17.49 -28.00 -5.09
N PRO A 209 -18.29 -28.77 -5.86
CA PRO A 209 -18.39 -28.57 -7.30
C PRO A 209 -18.93 -27.17 -7.62
N ILE A 210 -18.25 -26.48 -8.54
CA ILE A 210 -18.69 -25.20 -9.08
C ILE A 210 -19.63 -25.47 -10.26
N THR A 211 -20.82 -24.88 -10.20
CA THR A 211 -21.89 -25.10 -11.18
C THR A 211 -21.79 -24.12 -12.36
N PRO A 212 -22.41 -24.40 -13.52
CA PRO A 212 -22.47 -23.45 -14.62
C PRO A 212 -23.10 -22.10 -14.23
N THR A 213 -24.07 -22.10 -13.32
CA THR A 213 -24.68 -20.89 -12.76
C THR A 213 -23.69 -20.06 -11.93
N ASP A 214 -22.78 -20.71 -11.20
CA ASP A 214 -21.73 -20.01 -10.45
C ASP A 214 -20.74 -19.33 -11.40
N VAL A 215 -20.37 -20.01 -12.49
CA VAL A 215 -19.51 -19.45 -13.54
C VAL A 215 -20.19 -18.26 -14.20
N GLN A 216 -21.49 -18.36 -14.48
CA GLN A 216 -22.26 -17.25 -15.05
C GLN A 216 -22.25 -16.01 -14.13
N LYS A 217 -22.46 -16.19 -12.82
CA LYS A 217 -22.35 -15.10 -11.82
C LYS A 217 -20.96 -14.45 -11.86
N LEU A 218 -19.89 -15.23 -11.95
CA LEU A 218 -18.52 -14.71 -12.07
C LEU A 218 -18.28 -13.96 -13.39
N ILE A 219 -18.83 -14.46 -14.49
CA ILE A 219 -18.74 -13.81 -15.80
C ILE A 219 -19.48 -12.47 -15.75
N GLU A 220 -20.63 -12.38 -15.09
CA GLU A 220 -21.37 -11.14 -14.92
C GLU A 220 -20.58 -10.11 -14.11
N ILE A 221 -19.95 -10.53 -13.01
CA ILE A 221 -19.06 -9.68 -12.19
C ILE A 221 -17.81 -9.25 -12.97
N PHE A 222 -17.21 -10.18 -13.70
CA PHE A 222 -16.07 -9.88 -14.56
C PHE A 222 -16.47 -8.88 -15.63
N ASN A 223 -17.62 -9.08 -16.29
CA ASN A 223 -18.10 -8.20 -17.34
C ASN A 223 -18.55 -6.84 -16.82
N SER A 224 -19.06 -6.72 -15.58
CA SER A 224 -19.44 -5.44 -15.00
C SER A 224 -18.21 -4.61 -14.60
N ASN A 225 -17.21 -5.23 -13.97
CA ASN A 225 -15.99 -4.56 -13.52
C ASN A 225 -14.95 -4.38 -14.64
N SER A 226 -14.88 -5.33 -15.57
CA SER A 226 -13.97 -5.29 -16.71
C SER A 226 -14.59 -4.57 -17.92
N ARG A 227 -15.87 -4.16 -17.85
CA ARG A 227 -16.50 -3.36 -18.92
C ARG A 227 -15.63 -2.16 -19.25
N ALA A 228 -15.07 -1.47 -18.25
CA ALA A 228 -14.17 -0.34 -18.49
C ALA A 228 -12.96 -0.73 -19.35
N LEU A 229 -12.26 -1.83 -19.01
CA LEU A 229 -11.10 -2.33 -19.73
C LEU A 229 -11.44 -2.80 -21.16
N TRP A 230 -12.51 -3.58 -21.32
CA TRP A 230 -12.96 -4.07 -22.64
C TRP A 230 -13.55 -2.95 -23.50
N THR A 231 -14.26 -1.99 -22.90
CA THR A 231 -14.79 -0.82 -23.60
C THR A 231 -13.64 0.08 -24.03
N ALA A 232 -12.59 0.26 -23.22
CA ALA A 232 -11.42 1.02 -23.62
C ALA A 232 -10.69 0.38 -24.81
N ARG A 233 -10.49 -0.95 -24.79
CA ARG A 233 -9.95 -1.69 -25.94
C ARG A 233 -10.85 -1.57 -27.17
N LYS A 234 -12.17 -1.66 -26.98
CA LYS A 234 -13.15 -1.45 -28.06
C LYS A 234 -13.17 0.00 -28.57
N ILE A 235 -12.90 1.00 -27.73
CA ILE A 235 -12.76 2.41 -28.13
C ILE A 235 -11.48 2.61 -28.94
N GLU A 236 -10.35 2.04 -28.51
CA GLU A 236 -9.09 2.06 -29.27
C GLU A 236 -9.24 1.34 -30.63
N GLU A 237 -10.03 0.27 -30.68
CA GLU A 237 -10.41 -0.44 -31.92
C GLU A 237 -11.43 0.35 -32.77
N ALA A 238 -12.34 1.10 -32.15
CA ALA A 238 -13.35 1.95 -32.80
C ALA A 238 -12.81 3.28 -33.34
N TRP A 239 -11.56 3.63 -33.01
CA TRP A 239 -10.86 4.74 -33.63
C TRP A 239 -10.65 4.46 -35.12
N ILE A 240 -11.50 5.10 -35.95
CA ILE A 240 -11.47 5.03 -37.41
C ILE A 240 -10.50 6.10 -37.95
N GLY A 241 -9.58 5.69 -38.82
CA GLY A 241 -8.66 6.58 -39.51
C GLY A 241 -7.18 6.33 -39.18
N GLU A 242 -6.32 7.26 -39.61
CA GLU A 242 -4.88 7.20 -39.35
C GLU A 242 -4.60 7.39 -37.85
N LYS A 243 -3.74 6.53 -37.29
CA LYS A 243 -3.39 6.50 -35.87
C LYS A 243 -1.98 7.00 -35.65
N ARG A 244 -1.75 7.65 -34.51
CA ARG A 244 -0.45 8.08 -34.01
C ARG A 244 -0.16 7.46 -32.65
N GLN A 245 1.10 7.21 -32.39
CA GLN A 245 1.54 6.72 -31.09
C GLN A 245 1.71 7.91 -30.14
N VAL A 246 1.12 7.82 -28.95
CA VAL A 246 1.29 8.81 -27.88
C VAL A 246 1.66 8.07 -26.61
N GLN A 247 2.71 8.53 -25.93
CA GLN A 247 3.09 8.04 -24.62
C GLN A 247 2.53 8.99 -23.56
N TYR A 248 1.88 8.45 -22.53
CA TYR A 248 1.35 9.21 -21.42
C TYR A 248 1.91 8.68 -20.10
N SER A 249 2.61 9.53 -19.35
CA SER A 249 3.14 9.19 -18.03
C SER A 249 2.54 10.03 -16.90
N LEU A 250 2.51 9.43 -15.71
CA LEU A 250 2.28 10.13 -14.43
C LEU A 250 3.56 10.10 -13.62
N TRP A 251 4.05 11.28 -13.23
CA TRP A 251 5.21 11.45 -12.36
C TRP A 251 4.79 12.10 -11.04
N LEU A 252 5.21 11.51 -9.93
CA LEU A 252 5.00 12.07 -8.59
C LEU A 252 6.32 12.54 -7.98
N GLY A 253 6.32 13.77 -7.47
CA GLY A 253 7.42 14.38 -6.73
C GLY A 253 8.61 14.80 -7.59
N THR A 254 9.52 15.58 -7.00
CA THR A 254 10.71 16.13 -7.66
C THR A 254 11.71 15.06 -8.08
N SER A 255 11.84 13.99 -7.29
CA SER A 255 12.69 12.83 -7.57
C SER A 255 12.06 11.80 -8.52
N LYS A 256 10.84 12.03 -9.01
CA LYS A 256 10.07 11.10 -9.86
C LYS A 256 9.95 9.71 -9.23
N TYR A 257 9.73 9.65 -7.92
CA TYR A 257 9.75 8.40 -7.13
C TYR A 257 8.68 7.39 -7.58
N LEU A 258 7.63 7.87 -8.25
CA LEU A 258 6.68 7.03 -8.96
C LEU A 258 6.54 7.51 -10.40
N LYS A 259 6.86 6.63 -11.35
CA LYS A 259 6.63 6.82 -12.79
C LYS A 259 5.79 5.66 -13.31
N THR A 260 4.57 5.95 -13.73
CA THR A 260 3.73 5.03 -14.50
C THR A 260 3.61 5.56 -15.92
N THR A 261 3.65 4.68 -16.93
CA THR A 261 3.56 5.07 -18.35
C THR A 261 2.62 4.12 -19.08
N ILE A 262 1.78 4.69 -19.94
CA ILE A 262 0.91 3.97 -20.87
C ILE A 262 1.16 4.46 -22.29
N ASN A 263 1.13 3.54 -23.26
CA ASN A 263 1.28 3.83 -24.67
C ASN A 263 -0.08 3.63 -25.34
N LEU A 264 -0.55 4.62 -26.11
CA LEU A 264 -1.86 4.63 -26.74
C LEU A 264 -1.74 4.98 -28.23
N ASN A 265 -2.53 4.35 -29.09
CA ASN A 265 -2.55 4.62 -30.53
C ASN A 265 -3.74 5.51 -30.94
N ALA A 266 -3.66 6.82 -30.65
CA ALA A 266 -4.76 7.77 -30.84
C ALA A 266 -4.93 8.24 -32.31
N PRO A 267 -6.14 8.61 -32.76
CA PRO A 267 -6.36 9.25 -34.06
C PRO A 267 -5.59 10.58 -34.18
N VAL A 268 -5.17 10.92 -35.39
CA VAL A 268 -4.38 12.14 -35.69
C VAL A 268 -5.08 13.44 -35.25
N ASN A 269 -6.42 13.49 -35.22
CA ASN A 269 -7.15 14.72 -34.87
C ASN A 269 -7.72 14.72 -33.44
N GLU A 270 -7.37 13.73 -32.61
CA GLU A 270 -7.89 13.65 -31.25
C GLU A 270 -7.18 14.61 -30.28
N LYS A 271 -7.94 15.13 -29.33
CA LYS A 271 -7.43 16.00 -28.26
C LYS A 271 -6.90 15.15 -27.11
N PHE A 272 -5.95 15.71 -26.35
CA PHE A 272 -5.35 14.96 -25.24
C PHE A 272 -6.37 14.58 -24.17
N TYR A 273 -7.39 15.40 -23.95
CA TYR A 273 -8.48 15.08 -23.02
C TYR A 273 -9.20 13.76 -23.36
N SER A 274 -9.48 13.50 -24.64
CA SER A 274 -10.07 12.22 -25.08
C SER A 274 -9.14 11.04 -24.81
N ILE A 275 -7.85 11.23 -25.06
CA ILE A 275 -6.81 10.22 -24.80
C ILE A 275 -6.72 9.90 -23.31
N MET A 276 -6.79 10.92 -22.45
CA MET A 276 -6.81 10.75 -21.00
C MET A 276 -8.03 9.93 -20.55
N LYS A 277 -9.22 10.20 -21.10
CA LYS A 277 -10.43 9.42 -20.79
C LYS A 277 -10.25 7.93 -21.13
N VAL A 278 -9.64 7.63 -22.27
CA VAL A 278 -9.32 6.25 -22.64
C VAL A 278 -8.28 5.67 -21.68
N ALA A 279 -7.20 6.40 -21.39
CA ALA A 279 -6.16 5.97 -20.45
C ALA A 279 -6.73 5.60 -19.07
N ALA A 280 -7.63 6.41 -18.53
CA ALA A 280 -8.32 6.19 -17.26
C ALA A 280 -9.21 4.93 -17.26
N GLN A 281 -9.72 4.53 -18.43
CA GLN A 281 -10.50 3.29 -18.57
C GLN A 281 -9.62 2.06 -18.79
N VAL A 282 -8.45 2.21 -19.41
CA VAL A 282 -7.46 1.14 -19.59
C VAL A 282 -6.72 0.83 -18.29
N ASP A 283 -6.43 1.85 -17.48
CA ASP A 283 -5.68 1.69 -16.23
C ASP A 283 -6.19 2.67 -15.18
N GLU A 284 -6.69 2.13 -14.05
CA GLU A 284 -7.31 2.91 -12.97
C GLU A 284 -6.35 3.96 -12.38
N ARG A 285 -5.03 3.76 -12.50
CA ARG A 285 -4.02 4.73 -12.04
C ARG A 285 -4.09 6.04 -12.82
N PHE A 286 -4.62 6.03 -14.04
CA PHE A 286 -4.81 7.23 -14.85
C PHE A 286 -6.19 7.86 -14.66
N ARG A 287 -7.03 7.35 -13.75
CA ARG A 287 -8.30 7.99 -13.41
C ARG A 287 -8.06 9.39 -12.87
N PHE A 288 -8.83 10.35 -13.36
CA PHE A 288 -8.66 11.76 -13.06
C PHE A 288 -10.01 12.45 -12.86
N ASP A 289 -10.00 13.51 -12.08
CA ASP A 289 -11.16 14.38 -11.84
C ASP A 289 -10.88 15.80 -12.36
N VAL A 290 -11.93 16.48 -12.79
CA VAL A 290 -11.85 17.80 -13.42
C VAL A 290 -12.77 18.81 -12.78
N SER A 291 -12.29 20.04 -12.68
CA SER A 291 -13.08 21.22 -12.33
C SER A 291 -13.17 22.13 -13.56
N MET A 292 -14.28 22.86 -13.69
CA MET A 292 -14.44 23.81 -14.79
C MET A 292 -13.83 25.15 -14.40
N ARG A 293 -12.85 25.63 -15.17
CA ARG A 293 -12.28 26.98 -15.07
C ARG A 293 -12.37 27.67 -16.43
N ASP A 294 -13.00 28.84 -16.50
CA ASP A 294 -13.25 29.58 -17.75
C ASP A 294 -13.89 28.72 -18.87
N GLY A 295 -14.81 27.84 -18.49
CA GLY A 295 -15.49 26.92 -19.43
C GLY A 295 -14.63 25.77 -19.94
N LYS A 296 -13.40 25.60 -19.42
CA LYS A 296 -12.47 24.53 -19.80
C LYS A 296 -12.19 23.58 -18.63
N PRO A 297 -11.97 22.28 -18.90
CA PRO A 297 -11.63 21.32 -17.86
C PRO A 297 -10.20 21.55 -17.38
N TYR A 298 -10.06 21.78 -16.07
CA TYR A 298 -8.81 21.77 -15.34
C TYR A 298 -8.73 20.47 -14.53
N VAL A 299 -7.66 19.70 -14.75
CA VAL A 299 -7.43 18.42 -14.06
C VAL A 299 -6.80 18.71 -12.72
N TYR A 300 -7.54 18.49 -11.64
CA TYR A 300 -7.09 18.78 -10.26
C TYR A 300 -6.79 17.52 -9.46
N SER A 301 -7.12 16.33 -9.98
CA SER A 301 -6.87 15.06 -9.31
C SER A 301 -6.53 14.00 -10.33
N ILE A 302 -5.47 13.24 -10.09
CA ILE A 302 -5.11 12.06 -10.89
C ILE A 302 -4.65 10.95 -9.94
N SER A 303 -5.06 9.71 -10.19
CA SER A 303 -4.78 8.56 -9.32
C SER A 303 -5.28 8.75 -7.88
N ARG A 304 -6.34 9.55 -7.69
CA ARG A 304 -6.87 9.97 -6.37
C ARG A 304 -5.93 10.88 -5.56
N VAL A 305 -4.89 11.41 -6.19
CA VAL A 305 -4.03 12.44 -5.60
C VAL A 305 -4.53 13.79 -6.09
N GLU A 306 -5.06 14.58 -5.17
CA GLU A 306 -5.60 15.91 -5.45
C GLU A 306 -4.49 16.97 -5.39
N ASP A 307 -4.72 18.06 -6.11
CA ASP A 307 -4.00 19.31 -5.95
C ASP A 307 -4.02 19.77 -4.49
N ASP A 308 -2.88 20.22 -4.00
CA ASP A 308 -2.71 20.74 -2.64
C ASP A 308 -2.16 22.18 -2.71
N PRO A 309 -3.04 23.19 -2.67
CA PRO A 309 -2.64 24.59 -2.67
C PRO A 309 -1.86 25.01 -1.43
N GLU A 310 -2.01 24.33 -0.29
CA GLU A 310 -1.32 24.69 0.96
C GLU A 310 0.16 24.32 0.89
N THR A 311 0.48 23.18 0.29
CA THR A 311 1.86 22.74 0.06
C THR A 311 2.42 23.17 -1.29
N GLY A 312 1.60 23.81 -2.14
CA GLY A 312 1.99 24.28 -3.47
C GLY A 312 2.15 23.18 -4.51
N ASN A 313 1.77 21.94 -4.20
CA ASN A 313 1.89 20.80 -5.11
C ASN A 313 0.65 20.69 -5.99
N LEU A 314 0.84 20.86 -7.30
CA LEU A 314 -0.25 20.84 -8.28
C LEU A 314 0.09 19.93 -9.46
N TRP A 315 -0.95 19.52 -10.19
CA TRP A 315 -0.83 18.76 -11.42
C TRP A 315 -0.55 19.64 -12.63
N TYR A 316 0.62 19.45 -13.24
CA TYR A 316 1.01 20.16 -14.46
C TYR A 316 1.24 19.21 -15.62
N LEU A 317 0.83 19.64 -16.81
CA LEU A 317 1.04 18.89 -18.05
C LEU A 317 2.35 19.34 -18.72
N TYR A 318 3.21 18.38 -19.01
CA TYR A 318 4.47 18.59 -19.71
C TYR A 318 4.55 17.72 -20.98
N LYS A 319 5.37 18.17 -21.92
CA LYS A 319 5.87 17.37 -23.03
C LYS A 319 7.36 17.08 -22.84
N LEU A 320 7.75 15.84 -22.99
CA LEU A 320 9.16 15.45 -23.02
C LEU A 320 9.73 15.77 -24.41
N LYS A 321 10.79 16.58 -24.47
CA LYS A 321 11.51 16.88 -25.73
C LYS A 321 12.63 15.87 -25.95
N ASP A 322 13.45 15.66 -24.92
CA ASP A 322 14.54 14.69 -24.89
C ASP A 322 14.51 13.90 -23.59
N ALA A 323 15.43 12.93 -23.40
CA ALA A 323 15.48 12.06 -22.22
C ALA A 323 15.47 12.80 -20.86
N THR A 324 15.88 14.07 -20.83
CA THR A 324 15.98 14.88 -19.60
C THR A 324 15.21 16.19 -19.63
N THR A 325 14.75 16.67 -20.80
CA THR A 325 14.17 18.00 -20.99
C THR A 325 12.64 17.95 -21.10
N THR A 326 11.95 18.70 -20.24
CA THR A 326 10.48 18.80 -20.24
C THR A 326 10.03 20.23 -20.50
N GLU A 327 9.05 20.39 -21.38
CA GLU A 327 8.39 21.65 -21.70
C GLU A 327 7.01 21.69 -21.05
N LEU A 328 6.69 22.77 -20.33
CA LEU A 328 5.37 22.96 -19.73
C LEU A 328 4.34 23.29 -20.83
N ILE A 329 3.22 22.58 -20.82
CA ILE A 329 2.08 22.86 -21.68
C ILE A 329 1.09 23.70 -20.88
N ASN A 330 1.01 25.00 -21.18
CA ASN A 330 0.09 25.93 -20.54
C ASN A 330 -1.29 25.99 -21.23
N LEU A 331 -1.80 24.83 -21.64
CA LEU A 331 -3.09 24.68 -22.31
C LEU A 331 -3.93 23.62 -21.58
N SER A 332 -5.25 23.79 -21.58
CA SER A 332 -6.15 22.75 -21.12
C SER A 332 -6.00 21.49 -22.00
N PRO A 333 -6.12 20.28 -21.45
CA PRO A 333 -6.07 19.05 -22.23
C PRO A 333 -7.06 18.98 -23.39
N ILE A 334 -8.16 19.74 -23.32
CA ILE A 334 -9.16 19.80 -24.39
C ILE A 334 -8.68 20.60 -25.61
N ASP A 335 -7.76 21.55 -25.40
CA ASP A 335 -7.21 22.39 -26.46
C ASP A 335 -5.97 21.76 -27.09
N TYR A 336 -5.21 21.00 -26.30
CA TYR A 336 -3.95 20.40 -26.71
C TYR A 336 -4.13 19.19 -27.64
N MET A 337 -3.42 19.21 -28.77
CA MET A 337 -3.38 18.12 -29.75
C MET A 337 -1.96 17.53 -29.81
N PRO A 338 -1.75 16.30 -29.33
CA PRO A 338 -0.43 15.65 -29.36
C PRO A 338 0.10 15.46 -30.79
N ALA A 339 1.41 15.36 -31.01
CA ALA A 339 1.99 14.89 -32.28
C ALA A 339 2.33 13.39 -32.21
N ASN A 340 2.68 12.78 -33.35
CA ASN A 340 3.08 11.37 -33.37
C ASN A 340 4.42 11.18 -32.65
N GLY A 341 4.47 10.22 -31.73
CA GLY A 341 5.63 9.96 -30.87
C GLY A 341 5.72 10.87 -29.64
N ASP A 342 4.74 11.76 -29.42
CA ASP A 342 4.77 12.65 -28.26
C ASP A 342 4.72 11.88 -26.95
N HIS A 343 5.57 12.29 -26.02
CA HIS A 343 5.55 11.79 -24.64
C HIS A 343 5.06 12.89 -23.70
N LEU A 344 3.81 12.76 -23.30
CA LEU A 344 3.11 13.69 -22.41
C LEU A 344 3.17 13.17 -20.98
N ILE A 345 3.39 14.09 -20.05
CA ILE A 345 3.62 13.78 -18.65
C ILE A 345 2.74 14.68 -17.82
N TYR A 346 1.84 14.11 -17.03
CA TYR A 346 1.29 14.82 -15.89
C TYR A 346 2.23 14.65 -14.70
N TRP A 347 2.73 15.76 -14.17
CA TRP A 347 3.71 15.77 -13.10
C TRP A 347 3.15 16.52 -11.89
N PHE A 348 3.00 15.81 -10.77
CA PHE A 348 2.64 16.37 -9.48
C PHE A 348 3.88 16.89 -8.77
N ARG A 349 3.99 18.21 -8.64
CA ARG A 349 5.15 18.90 -8.05
C ARG A 349 4.79 20.32 -7.62
N GLU A 350 5.66 20.89 -6.80
CA GLU A 350 5.60 22.28 -6.41
C GLU A 350 5.75 23.21 -7.65
N VAL A 351 5.02 24.33 -7.60
CA VAL A 351 5.02 25.38 -8.63
C VAL A 351 6.46 25.69 -9.05
N PRO A 352 6.82 25.60 -10.34
CA PRO A 352 8.10 26.11 -10.82
C PRO A 352 8.16 27.60 -10.48
N SER A 353 9.20 28.05 -9.79
CA SER A 353 9.37 29.41 -9.24
C SER A 353 9.49 30.55 -10.29
N TYR A 354 9.01 30.31 -11.52
CA TYR A 354 8.92 31.27 -12.62
C TYR A 354 7.68 30.96 -13.47
N ILE A 355 6.49 31.37 -12.98
CA ILE A 355 5.29 31.61 -13.80
C ILE A 355 4.65 32.90 -13.31
#